data_AF-B1LRR9-F1
#
_entry.id   AF-B1LRR9-F1
#
_cell.length_a   1.000
_cell.length_b   1.000
_cell.length_c   1.000
_cell.angle_alpha   90.00
_cell.angle_beta   90.00
_cell.angle_gamma   90.00
#
_symmetry.space_group_name_H-M   'P 1'
#
loop_
_entity.id
_entity.type
_entity.pdbx_description
1 polymer ?
#
loop_
_entity_poly.entity_id
_entity_poly.type
_entity_poly.pdbx_seq_one_letter_code
_entity_poly.pdbx_strand_id
1 'polypeptide(L)'
;MNKKTKRTFTPEFRLECAQLIVDKGYSYRQASEAMNVGSTTLESWVRQLRRERQGITPSATPITPDQQRIRELEKQVRRLEEQNTILKKATALLMSDSLNGSR
;
A
#
# COMPACT_ATOMS: atom_id res chain seq x y z
N MET A 1 23.86 18.34 13.02
CA MET A 1 22.53 18.46 12.37
C MET A 1 21.56 17.51 13.08
N ASN A 2 20.66 18.04 13.92
CA ASN A 2 19.71 17.21 14.67
C ASN A 2 18.56 16.82 13.74
N LYS A 3 18.48 15.55 13.32
CA LYS A 3 17.39 15.06 12.46
C LYS A 3 16.11 15.04 13.30
N LYS A 4 15.23 16.04 13.12
CA LYS A 4 13.88 16.02 13.70
C LYS A 4 13.18 14.73 13.25
N THR A 5 12.86 13.86 14.19
CA THR A 5 12.13 12.61 13.95
C THR A 5 10.77 12.96 13.37
N LYS A 6 10.51 12.50 12.15
CA LYS A 6 9.21 12.71 11.51
C LYS A 6 8.15 11.92 12.26
N ARG A 7 7.11 12.62 12.73
CA ARG A 7 5.96 12.00 13.39
C ARG A 7 5.27 11.06 12.39
N THR A 8 5.16 9.78 12.75
CA THR A 8 4.49 8.74 11.96
C THR A 8 3.04 8.61 12.40
N PHE A 9 2.13 8.60 11.44
CA PHE A 9 0.69 8.41 11.67
C PHE A 9 0.23 7.09 11.08
N THR A 10 -0.69 6.42 11.77
CA THR A 10 -1.32 5.19 11.28
C THR A 10 -2.19 5.47 10.06
N PRO A 11 -2.35 4.52 9.12
CA PRO A 11 -3.18 4.73 7.93
C PRO A 11 -4.63 5.11 8.26
N GLU A 12 -5.20 4.54 9.33
CA GLU A 12 -6.57 4.78 9.78
C GLU A 12 -6.74 6.23 10.22
N PHE A 13 -5.77 6.77 10.97
CA PHE A 13 -5.78 8.16 11.38
C PHE A 13 -5.67 9.12 10.20
N ARG A 14 -4.84 8.78 9.19
CA ARG A 14 -4.72 9.58 7.96
C ARG A 14 -6.03 9.59 7.18
N LEU A 15 -6.70 8.45 7.11
CA LEU A 15 -7.98 8.29 6.44
C LEU A 15 -9.05 9.14 7.12
N GLU A 16 -9.18 9.04 8.45
CA GLU A 16 -10.14 9.82 9.23
C GLU A 16 -9.95 11.33 9.00
N CYS A 17 -8.70 11.81 9.10
CA CYS A 17 -8.36 13.20 8.85
C CYS A 17 -8.76 13.66 7.43
N ALA A 18 -8.51 12.83 6.42
CA ALA A 18 -8.84 13.15 5.04
C ALA A 18 -10.36 13.12 4.79
N GLN A 19 -11.10 12.22 5.44
CA GLN A 19 -12.56 12.13 5.36
C GLN A 19 -13.26 13.35 5.97
N LEU A 20 -12.70 13.97 7.03
CA LEU A 20 -13.25 15.22 7.57
C LEU A 20 -13.36 16.32 6.49
N ILE A 21 -12.37 16.40 5.60
CA ILE A 21 -12.32 17.40 4.54
C ILE A 21 -13.16 16.96 3.33
N VAL A 22 -12.99 15.71 2.88
CA VAL A 22 -13.62 15.24 1.64
C VAL A 22 -15.11 14.96 1.82
N ASP A 23 -15.50 14.35 2.94
CA ASP A 23 -16.88 13.88 3.15
C ASP A 23 -17.68 14.83 4.03
N LYS A 24 -17.06 15.38 5.09
CA LYS A 24 -17.74 16.28 6.04
C LYS A 24 -17.60 17.76 5.70
N GLY A 25 -16.85 18.11 4.64
CA GLY A 25 -16.73 19.48 4.14
C GLY A 25 -15.93 20.44 5.04
N TYR A 26 -15.11 19.92 5.96
CA TYR A 26 -14.28 20.77 6.82
C TYR A 26 -13.24 21.52 5.98
N SER A 27 -12.93 22.76 6.37
CA SER A 27 -11.78 23.46 5.81
C SER A 27 -10.47 22.82 6.29
N TYR A 28 -9.40 22.95 5.50
CA TYR A 28 -8.06 22.49 5.89
C TYR A 28 -7.61 23.07 7.23
N ARG A 29 -8.00 24.32 7.53
CA ARG A 29 -7.68 24.98 8.80
C ARG A 29 -8.39 24.32 9.97
N GLN A 30 -9.70 24.12 9.88
CA GLN A 30 -10.49 23.45 10.92
C GLN A 30 -10.01 22.02 11.16
N ALA A 31 -9.72 21.25 10.11
CA ALA A 31 -9.20 19.90 10.23
C ALA A 31 -7.78 19.88 10.85
N SER A 32 -6.94 20.86 10.49
CA SER A 32 -5.59 21.03 11.06
C SER A 32 -5.65 21.31 12.56
N GLU A 33 -6.51 22.23 12.97
CA GLU A 33 -6.72 22.60 14.38
C GLU A 33 -7.35 21.43 15.18
N ALA A 34 -8.35 20.75 14.63
CA ALA A 34 -9.04 19.65 15.29
C ALA A 34 -8.15 18.41 15.49
N MET A 35 -7.36 18.04 14.48
CA MET A 35 -6.55 16.82 14.50
C MET A 35 -5.09 17.06 14.93
N ASN A 36 -4.71 18.33 15.14
CA ASN A 36 -3.34 18.76 15.43
C ASN A 36 -2.31 18.22 14.41
N VAL A 37 -2.65 18.36 13.13
CA VAL A 37 -1.83 17.95 11.98
C VAL A 37 -1.56 19.16 11.10
N GLY A 38 -0.33 19.29 10.58
CA GLY A 38 0.00 20.39 9.68
C GLY A 38 -0.81 20.34 8.37
N SER A 39 -1.24 21.50 7.89
CA SER A 39 -2.10 21.66 6.70
C SER A 39 -1.52 21.02 5.43
N THR A 40 -0.21 21.11 5.20
CA THR A 40 0.46 20.45 4.06
C THR A 40 0.41 18.92 4.13
N THR A 41 0.43 18.36 5.34
CA THR A 41 0.31 16.92 5.56
C THR A 41 -1.11 16.46 5.24
N LEU A 42 -2.11 17.22 5.70
CA LEU A 42 -3.52 16.97 5.41
C LEU A 42 -3.81 17.04 3.90
N GLU A 43 -3.29 18.04 3.20
CA GLU A 43 -3.45 18.18 1.74
C GLU A 43 -2.90 16.95 1.00
N SER A 44 -1.74 16.44 1.42
CA SER A 44 -1.16 15.22 0.84
C SER A 44 -2.08 14.01 1.03
N TRP A 45 -2.67 13.83 2.22
CA TRP A 45 -3.59 12.73 2.52
C TRP A 45 -4.92 12.87 1.79
N VAL A 46 -5.48 14.08 1.69
CA VAL A 46 -6.69 14.35 0.91
C VAL A 46 -6.47 14.04 -0.57
N ARG A 47 -5.34 14.47 -1.13
CA ARG A 47 -4.98 14.15 -2.52
C ARG A 47 -4.81 12.65 -2.72
N GLN A 48 -4.24 11.95 -1.75
CA GLN A 48 -4.12 10.50 -1.78
C GLN A 48 -5.50 9.83 -1.74
N LEU A 49 -6.38 10.22 -0.81
CA LEU A 49 -7.74 9.69 -0.69
C LEU A 49 -8.55 9.86 -1.98
N ARG A 50 -8.47 11.04 -2.60
CA ARG A 50 -9.16 11.32 -3.87
C ARG A 50 -8.68 10.40 -5.00
N ARG A 51 -7.37 10.14 -5.09
CA ARG A 51 -6.81 9.21 -6.08
C ARG A 51 -7.21 7.76 -5.82
N GLU A 52 -7.15 7.33 -4.56
CA GLU A 52 -7.56 5.98 -4.17
C GLU A 52 -9.04 5.73 -4.49
N ARG A 53 -9.91 6.73 -4.28
CA ARG A 53 -11.34 6.67 -4.67
C ARG A 53 -11.57 6.63 -6.19
N GLN A 54 -10.62 7.14 -6.97
CA GLN A 54 -10.63 7.02 -8.43
C GLN A 54 -10.04 5.68 -8.91
N GLY A 55 -9.72 4.76 -7.98
CA GLY A 55 -9.12 3.47 -8.30
C GLY A 55 -7.62 3.55 -8.63
N ILE A 56 -6.98 4.71 -8.45
CA ILE A 56 -5.55 4.87 -8.70
C ILE A 56 -4.79 4.38 -7.47
N THR A 57 -4.17 3.20 -7.58
CA THR A 57 -3.32 2.65 -6.53
C THR A 57 -2.08 3.51 -6.34
N PRO A 58 -1.87 4.10 -5.15
CA PRO A 58 -0.69 4.93 -4.90
C PRO A 58 0.55 4.06 -4.73
N SER A 59 1.71 4.59 -5.14
CA SER A 59 3.01 3.98 -4.83
C SER A 59 3.34 4.03 -3.31
N ALA A 60 2.74 4.98 -2.59
CA ALA A 60 2.86 5.10 -1.14
C ALA A 60 1.95 4.10 -0.40
N THR A 61 2.15 3.94 0.91
CA THR A 61 1.26 3.11 1.73
C THR A 61 -0.19 3.57 1.60
N PRO A 62 -1.10 2.70 1.10
CA PRO A 62 -2.49 3.08 0.92
C PRO A 62 -3.17 3.41 2.24
N ILE A 63 -4.08 4.39 2.23
CA ILE A 63 -4.82 4.81 3.43
C ILE A 63 -6.23 4.22 3.48
N THR A 64 -6.80 3.82 2.35
CA THR A 64 -8.08 3.10 2.30
C THR A 64 -7.88 1.60 2.57
N PRO A 65 -8.79 0.95 3.32
CA PRO A 65 -8.72 -0.48 3.61
C PRO A 65 -8.71 -1.33 2.35
N ASP A 66 -9.49 -0.94 1.34
CA ASP A 66 -9.59 -1.67 0.08
C ASP A 66 -8.25 -1.69 -0.66
N GLN A 67 -7.57 -0.53 -0.76
CA GLN A 67 -6.27 -0.46 -1.42
C GLN A 67 -5.16 -1.14 -0.61
N GLN A 68 -5.26 -1.16 0.73
CA GLN A 68 -4.37 -1.97 1.55
C GLN A 68 -4.56 -3.46 1.25
N ARG A 69 -5.81 -3.90 1.12
CA ARG A 69 -6.12 -5.28 0.78
C ARG A 69 -5.62 -5.65 -0.61
N ILE A 70 -5.81 -4.78 -1.61
CA ILE A 70 -5.28 -4.97 -2.97
C ILE A 70 -3.77 -5.19 -2.91
N ARG A 71 -3.04 -4.31 -2.22
CA ARG A 71 -1.58 -4.43 -2.09
C ARG A 71 -1.12 -5.72 -1.41
N GLU A 72 -1.81 -6.15 -0.36
CA GLU A 72 -1.50 -7.40 0.33
C GLU A 72 -1.76 -8.61 -0.58
N LEU A 73 -2.86 -8.58 -1.32
CA LEU A 73 -3.19 -9.62 -2.30
C LEU A 73 -2.17 -9.67 -3.44
N GLU A 74 -1.77 -8.54 -4.01
CA GLU A 74 -0.72 -8.46 -5.04
C GLU A 74 0.60 -9.05 -4.55
N LYS A 75 0.96 -8.80 -3.29
CA LYS A 75 2.16 -9.37 -2.67
C LYS A 75 2.05 -10.90 -2.51
N GLN A 76 0.87 -11.40 -2.13
CA GLN A 76 0.62 -12.84 -2.02
C GLN A 76 0.66 -13.52 -3.39
N VAL A 77 0.04 -12.93 -4.42
CA VAL A 77 0.07 -13.43 -5.80
C VAL A 77 1.51 -13.53 -6.29
N ARG A 78 2.31 -12.47 -6.14
CA ARG A 78 3.73 -12.49 -6.54
C ARG A 78 4.51 -13.62 -5.86
N ARG A 79 4.31 -13.81 -4.55
CA ARG A 79 4.95 -14.90 -3.80
C ARG A 79 4.54 -16.28 -4.33
N LEU A 80 3.26 -16.47 -4.62
CA LEU A 80 2.74 -17.72 -5.16
C LEU A 80 3.25 -17.98 -6.57
N GLU A 81 3.35 -16.95 -7.41
CA GLU A 81 3.94 -17.03 -8.74
C GLU A 81 5.42 -17.44 -8.67
N GLU A 82 6.20 -16.79 -7.81
CA GLU A 82 7.60 -17.16 -7.57
C GLU A 82 7.74 -18.63 -7.13
N GLN A 83 6.95 -19.06 -6.15
CA GLN A 83 6.92 -20.46 -5.71
C GLN A 83 6.56 -21.41 -6.83
N ASN A 84 5.55 -21.09 -7.64
CA ASN A 84 5.19 -21.89 -8.81
C ASN A 84 6.32 -21.96 -9.83
N THR A 85 7.04 -20.85 -10.08
CA THR A 85 8.17 -20.88 -11.01
C THR A 85 9.31 -21.76 -10.51
N ILE A 86 9.60 -21.74 -9.20
CA ILE A 86 10.61 -22.59 -8.58
C ILE A 86 10.20 -24.06 -8.70
N LEU A 87 8.94 -24.38 -8.35
CA LEU A 87 8.42 -25.74 -8.46
C LEU A 87 8.50 -26.26 -9.90
N LYS A 88 8.02 -25.47 -10.88
CA LYS A 88 8.10 -25.84 -12.31
C LYS A 88 9.53 -26.11 -12.76
N LYS A 89 10.49 -25.27 -12.35
CA LYS A 89 11.92 -25.47 -12.66
C LYS A 89 12.48 -26.74 -12.02
N ALA A 90 12.17 -26.98 -10.75
CA ALA A 90 12.60 -28.19 -10.05
C ALA A 90 12.04 -29.46 -10.71
N THR A 91 10.75 -29.46 -11.07
CA THR A 91 10.15 -30.61 -11.76
C THR A 91 10.80 -30.84 -13.13
N ALA A 92 11.06 -29.78 -13.90
CA ALA A 92 11.74 -29.91 -15.19
C ALA A 92 13.14 -30.52 -15.06
N LEU A 93 13.92 -30.09 -14.05
CA LEU A 93 15.25 -30.65 -13.78
C LEU A 93 15.19 -32.14 -13.39
N LEU A 94 14.26 -32.51 -12.50
CA LEU A 94 14.06 -33.91 -12.11
C LEU A 94 13.65 -34.80 -13.29
N MET A 95 12.80 -34.30 -14.19
CA MET A 95 12.42 -35.03 -15.41
C MET A 95 13.59 -35.16 -16.40
N SER A 96 14.47 -34.17 -16.50
CA SER A 96 15.66 -34.30 -17.36
C SER A 96 16.68 -35.30 -16.79
N ASP A 97 16.85 -35.35 -15.46
CA ASP A 97 17.78 -36.29 -14.83
C ASP A 97 17.33 -37.75 -14.97
N SER A 98 16.02 -38.02 -14.86
CA SER A 98 15.49 -39.39 -15.05
C SER A 98 15.64 -39.90 -16.49
N LEU A 99 15.55 -39.02 -17.48
CA LEU A 99 15.77 -39.36 -18.89
C LEU A 99 17.26 -39.59 -19.21
N ASN A 100 18.18 -38.89 -18.53
CA ASN A 100 19.62 -39.05 -18.74
C ASN A 100 20.19 -40.30 -18.04
N GLY A 101 19.61 -40.74 -16.93
CA GLY A 101 20.04 -41.95 -16.20
C GLY A 101 19.54 -43.28 -16.79
N SER A 102 18.68 -43.25 -17.81
CA SER A 102 18.17 -44.45 -18.50
C SER A 102 18.93 -44.79 -19.80
N ARG A 103 20.12 -44.23 -20.00
CA ARG A 103 21.01 -44.52 -21.14
C ARG A 103 22.21 -45.39 -20.74
#